data_AF-A0A349YZY1-F1
#
_entry.id   AF-A0A349YZY1-F1
#
_cell.length_a   1.000
_cell.length_b   1.000
_cell.length_c   1.000
_cell.angle_alpha   90.00
_cell.angle_beta   90.00
_cell.angle_gamma   90.00
#
_symmetry.space_group_name_H-M   'P 1'
#
loop_
_entity.id
_entity.type
_entity.pdbx_description
1 polymer ?
#
loop_
_entity_poly.entity_id
_entity_poly.type
_entity_poly.pdbx_seq_one_letter_code
_entity_poly.pdbx_strand_id
1 'polypeptide(L)' 'IGRVSKTKANVMLLGESGVGKEIVAAAIHEASDCEGTYVATNCGAFSKELIGSELFGHEKGAFTG' A
#
# COMPACT_ATOMS: atom_id res chain seq x y z
N ILE A 1 11.84 8.43 10.40
CA ILE A 1 11.80 7.04 9.88
C ILE A 1 12.10 6.04 11.01
N GLY A 2 13.29 6.06 11.62
CA GLY A 2 13.72 5.01 12.57
C GLY A 2 12.86 4.72 13.81
N ARG A 3 12.07 5.67 14.34
CA ARG A 3 11.19 5.40 15.50
C ARG A 3 9.98 4.54 15.14
N VAL A 4 9.36 4.79 13.98
CA VAL A 4 8.13 4.10 13.58
C VAL A 4 8.42 2.77 12.88
N SER A 5 9.56 2.66 12.20
CA SER A 5 9.94 1.44 11.45
C SER A 5 10.14 0.21 12.35
N LYS A 6 10.53 0.41 13.61
CA LYS A 6 10.68 -0.68 14.60
C LYS A 6 9.37 -1.09 15.30
N THR A 7 8.24 -0.54 14.86
CA THR A 7 6.92 -0.85 15.44
C THR A 7 6.01 -1.52 14.43
N LYS A 8 4.98 -2.21 14.91
CA LYS A 8 3.89 -2.77 14.08
C LYS A 8 2.72 -1.80 13.92
N ALA A 9 2.90 -0.53 14.25
CA ALA A 9 1.82 0.46 14.17
C ALA A 9 1.53 0.82 12.71
N ASN A 10 0.26 1.07 12.40
CA ASN A 10 -0.13 1.63 11.11
C ASN A 10 0.42 3.05 10.97
N VAL A 11 1.04 3.36 9.83
CA VAL A 11 1.63 4.67 9.55
C VAL A 11 0.81 5.40 8.50
N MET A 12 0.37 6.62 8.82
CA MET A 12 -0.28 7.52 7.87
C MET A 12 0.72 8.57 7.39
N LEU A 13 0.93 8.65 6.08
CA LEU A 13 1.78 9.66 5.46
C LEU A 13 0.92 10.78 4.88
N LEU A 14 1.02 11.98 5.46
CA LEU A 14 0.31 13.18 5.01
C LEU A 14 1.25 14.07 4.19
N GLY A 15 0.70 14.72 3.17
CA GLY A 15 1.42 15.64 2.30
C GLY A 15 0.75 15.79 0.94
N GLU A 16 1.14 16.80 0.18
CA GLU A 16 0.59 17.09 -1.14
C GLU A 16 0.84 15.96 -2.16
N SER A 17 0.12 15.97 -3.27
CA SER A 17 0.36 15.02 -4.36
C SER A 17 1.74 15.26 -4.99
N GLY A 18 2.48 14.20 -5.29
CA GLY A 18 3.79 14.30 -5.96
C GLY A 18 4.99 14.60 -5.04
N VAL A 19 4.82 14.66 -3.71
CA VAL A 19 5.94 14.90 -2.76
C VAL A 19 6.78 13.66 -2.44
N GLY A 20 6.53 12.52 -3.10
CA GLY A 20 7.30 11.28 -2.91
C GLY A 20 6.94 10.49 -1.64
N LYS A 21 5.65 10.44 -1.26
CA LYS A 21 5.18 9.65 -0.09
C LYS A 21 5.50 8.15 -0.25
N GLU A 22 5.52 7.66 -1.47
CA GLU A 22 5.89 6.31 -1.86
C GLU A 22 7.34 5.98 -1.52
N ILE A 23 8.25 6.94 -1.66
CA ILE A 23 9.67 6.78 -1.29
C ILE A 23 9.80 6.69 0.23
N VAL A 24 9.05 7.52 0.96
CA VAL A 24 9.03 7.48 2.43
C VAL A 24 8.46 6.15 2.95
N ALA A 25 7.39 5.63 2.35
CA ALA A 25 6.83 4.34 2.71
C ALA A 25 7.81 3.19 2.46
N ALA A 26 8.50 3.19 1.31
CA ALA A 26 9.53 2.20 1.00
C ALA A 26 10.70 2.26 2.01
N ALA A 27 11.17 3.45 2.36
CA ALA A 27 12.24 3.63 3.35
C ALA A 27 11.82 3.18 4.77
N ILE A 28 10.54 3.34 5.15
CA ILE A 28 10.03 2.81 6.42
C ILE A 28 10.04 1.28 6.41
N HIS A 29 9.63 0.66 5.30
CA HIS A 29 9.64 -0.80 5.15
C HIS A 29 11.07 -1.36 5.22
N GLU A 30 12.02 -0.77 4.47
CA GLU A 30 13.43 -1.16 4.48
C GLU A 30 14.07 -1.04 5.87
N ALA A 31 13.70 -0.01 6.64
CA ALA A 31 14.19 0.20 8.00
C ALA A 31 13.45 -0.62 9.08
N SER A 32 12.43 -1.39 8.69
CA SER A 32 11.64 -2.22 9.61
C SER A 32 12.24 -3.61 9.79
N ASP A 33 11.67 -4.40 10.70
CA ASP A 33 12.03 -5.82 10.87
C ASP A 33 11.09 -6.74 10.05
N CYS A 34 10.40 -6.19 9.03
CA CYS A 34 9.52 -6.96 8.15
C CYS A 34 10.34 -7.75 7.13
N GLU A 35 10.16 -9.06 7.08
CA GLU A 35 10.80 -9.94 6.09
C GLU A 35 9.96 -10.13 4.81
N GLY A 36 8.71 -9.65 4.82
CA GLY A 36 7.79 -9.75 3.69
C GLY A 36 8.10 -8.74 2.58
N THR A 37 7.51 -8.94 1.40
CA THR A 37 7.68 -8.01 0.28
C THR A 37 6.93 -6.70 0.50
N TYR A 38 7.55 -5.59 0.07
CA TYR A 38 6.86 -4.31 -0.03
C TYR A 38 5.95 -4.30 -1.25
N VAL A 39 4.65 -4.14 -1.02
CA VAL A 39 3.64 -3.99 -2.08
C VAL A 39 3.02 -2.61 -1.97
N ALA A 40 3.23 -1.79 -2.99
CA ALA A 40 2.64 -0.46 -3.08
C ALA A 40 1.42 -0.48 -4.01
N THR A 41 0.33 0.15 -3.57
CA THR A 41 -0.93 0.21 -4.32
C THR A 41 -1.46 1.64 -4.35
N ASN A 42 -1.78 2.15 -5.53
CA ASN A 42 -2.37 3.49 -5.70
C ASN A 42 -3.89 3.38 -5.81
N CYS A 43 -4.61 3.70 -4.74
CA CYS A 43 -6.08 3.67 -4.71
C CYS A 43 -6.74 4.59 -5.76
N GLY A 44 -6.07 5.67 -6.18
CA GLY A 44 -6.58 6.58 -7.20
C GLY A 44 -6.51 6.04 -8.63
N ALA A 45 -5.78 4.95 -8.86
CA ALA A 45 -5.68 4.32 -10.17
C ALA A 45 -6.84 3.33 -10.46
N PHE A 46 -7.61 2.93 -9.43
CA PHE A 46 -8.69 1.96 -9.56
C PHE A 46 -10.06 2.63 -9.58
N SER A 47 -11.00 2.06 -10.34
CA SER A 47 -12.42 2.40 -10.18
C SER A 47 -12.94 1.81 -8.86
N LYS A 48 -14.02 2.39 -8.33
CA LYS A 48 -14.66 1.89 -7.08
C LYS A 48 -15.10 0.43 -7.17
N GLU A 49 -15.44 -0.02 -8.37
CA GLU A 49 -15.92 -1.37 -8.63
C GLU A 49 -14.78 -2.40 -8.69
N LEU A 50 -13.58 -1.98 -9.09
CA LEU A 50 -12.42 -2.87 -9.24
C LEU A 50 -11.52 -2.93 -8.01
N ILE A 51 -11.53 -1.89 -7.15
CA ILE A 51 -10.60 -1.80 -6.02
C ILE A 51 -10.68 -2.99 -5.05
N GLY A 52 -11.88 -3.52 -4.80
CA GLY A 52 -12.07 -4.67 -3.93
C GLY A 52 -11.41 -5.94 -4.51
N SER A 53 -11.62 -6.18 -5.80
CA SER A 53 -11.09 -7.37 -6.47
C SER A 53 -9.57 -7.33 -6.65
N GLU A 54 -8.97 -6.14 -6.75
CA GLU A 54 -7.51 -5.98 -6.80
C GLU A 54 -6.87 -6.16 -5.42
N LEU A 55 -7.50 -5.66 -4.35
CA LEU A 55 -6.97 -5.76 -2.98
C LEU A 55 -7.12 -7.16 -2.39
N PHE A 56 -8.23 -7.84 -2.69
CA PHE A 56 -8.59 -9.10 -2.04
C PHE A 56 -8.57 -10.31 -2.99
N GLY A 57 -8.39 -10.07 -4.29
CA GLY A 57 -8.56 -11.08 -5.32
C GLY A 57 -10.04 -11.30 -5.66
N HIS A 58 -10.27 -12.07 -6.71
CA HIS A 58 -11.59 -12.54 -7.13
C HIS A 58 -11.47 -13.93 -7.74
N GLU A 59 -12.56 -14.70 -7.70
CA GLU A 59 -12.60 -15.99 -8.36
C GLU A 59 -12.85 -15.85 -9.86
N LYS A 60 -12.32 -16.80 -10.65
CA LYS A 60 -12.50 -16.84 -12.10
C LYS A 60 -13.99 -16.92 -12.44
N GLY A 61 -14.49 -15.94 -13.20
CA GLY A 61 -15.92 -15.84 -13.57
C GLY A 61 -16.74 -14.86 -12.73
N ALA A 62 -16.14 -14.22 -11.71
CA ALA A 62 -16.85 -13.22 -10.90
C ALA A 62 -17.33 -11.97 -11.69
N PHE A 63 -16.82 -11.77 -12.90
CA PHE A 63 -17.12 -10.61 -13.76
C PHE A 63 -17.83 -10.97 -15.07
N THR A 64 -18.20 -12.24 -15.28
CA THR A 64 -19.01 -12.63 -16.44
C THR A 64 -20.49 -12.39 -16.11
N GLY A 65 -20.92 -11.15 -16.30
CA GLY A 65 -22.32 -10.83 -16.57
C GLY A 65 -22.64 -11.02 -18.05
#